data_AF-A0A6G4R0G7-F1
#
_entry.id   AF-A0A6G4R0G7-F1
#
_cell.length_a   1.000
_cell.length_b   1.000
_cell.length_c   1.000
_cell.angle_alpha   90.00
_cell.angle_beta   90.00
_cell.angle_gamma   90.00
#
_symmetry.space_group_name_H-M   'P 1'
#
loop_
_entity.id
_entity.type
_entity.pdbx_description
1 polymer ?
#
loop_
_entity_poly.entity_id
_entity_poly.type
_entity_poly.pdbx_seq_one_letter_code
_entity_poly.pdbx_strand_id
1 'polypeptide(L)' 'MSSACPICGKPAQDATRPFCSKRCSDVDLQRWLSDRYVVPGGQDDEENPPSTDFDN' A
#
# COMPACT_ATOMS: atom_id res chain seq x y z
N MET A 1 4.90 -10.62 -18.31
CA MET A 1 6.05 -9.98 -17.65
C MET A 1 6.10 -10.46 -16.20
N SER A 2 7.15 -11.18 -15.80
CA SER A 2 7.34 -11.59 -14.41
C SER A 2 7.64 -10.34 -13.58
N SER A 3 6.70 -9.92 -12.73
CA SER A 3 6.91 -8.74 -11.88
C SER A 3 8.08 -8.97 -10.93
N ALA A 4 8.92 -7.96 -10.74
CA ALA A 4 9.96 -7.99 -9.72
C ALA A 4 9.33 -7.95 -8.32
N CYS A 5 9.98 -8.59 -7.35
CA CYS A 5 9.56 -8.57 -5.95
C CYS A 5 9.61 -7.13 -5.42
N PRO A 6 8.50 -6.57 -4.90
CA PRO A 6 8.46 -5.18 -4.44
C PRO A 6 9.33 -4.93 -3.20
N ILE A 7 9.74 -5.98 -2.50
CA ILE A 7 10.54 -5.89 -1.27
C ILE A 7 12.06 -5.89 -1.54
N CYS A 8 12.51 -6.60 -2.58
CA CYS A 8 13.95 -6.77 -2.83
C CYS A 8 14.38 -6.81 -4.31
N GLY A 9 13.46 -6.64 -5.26
CA GLY A 9 13.75 -6.57 -6.70
C GLY A 9 14.06 -7.89 -7.40
N LYS A 10 14.19 -9.00 -6.66
CA LYS A 10 14.39 -10.35 -7.24
C LYS A 10 13.17 -10.80 -8.06
N PRO A 11 13.33 -11.69 -9.05
CA PRO A 11 12.19 -12.21 -9.81
C PRO A 11 11.18 -12.87 -8.86
N ALA A 12 9.89 -12.54 -9.01
CA ALA A 12 8.84 -13.18 -8.23
C ALA A 12 8.76 -14.68 -8.56
N GLN A 13 8.51 -15.49 -7.53
CA GLN A 13 8.30 -16.93 -7.68
C GLN A 13 6.80 -17.22 -7.74
N ASP A 14 6.41 -18.16 -8.59
CA ASP A 14 5.01 -18.52 -8.84
C ASP A 14 4.25 -18.87 -7.55
N ALA A 15 4.88 -19.60 -6.63
CA ALA A 15 4.29 -20.00 -5.36
C ALA A 15 4.06 -18.84 -4.37
N THR A 16 4.77 -17.71 -4.54
CA THR A 16 4.74 -16.59 -3.59
C THR A 16 4.47 -15.25 -4.24
N ARG A 17 3.87 -15.22 -5.45
CA ARG A 17 3.58 -13.97 -6.16
C ARG A 17 2.75 -13.03 -5.28
N PRO A 18 3.09 -11.71 -5.24
CA PRO A 18 4.06 -10.98 -6.08
C PRO A 18 5.52 -11.01 -5.59
N PHE A 19 5.85 -11.82 -4.58
CA PHE A 19 7.16 -11.86 -3.93
C PHE A 19 8.07 -12.97 -4.44
N CYS A 20 9.36 -12.88 -4.11
CA CYS A 20 10.33 -13.93 -4.41
C CYS A 20 10.44 -15.03 -3.33
N SER A 21 9.83 -14.84 -2.16
CA SER A 21 9.83 -15.83 -1.06
C SER A 21 8.83 -15.47 0.04
N LYS A 22 8.49 -16.44 0.91
CA LYS A 22 7.68 -16.21 2.11
C LYS A 22 8.26 -15.12 3.01
N ARG A 23 9.60 -15.09 3.17
CA ARG A 23 10.30 -14.07 3.96
C ARG A 23 9.97 -12.65 3.49
N CYS A 24 9.89 -12.41 2.17
CA CYS A 24 9.55 -11.09 1.64
C CYS A 24 8.07 -10.76 1.86
N SER A 25 7.17 -11.74 1.73
CA SER A 25 5.75 -11.55 2.08
C SER A 25 5.56 -11.16 3.55
N ASP A 26 6.29 -11.81 4.46
CA ASP A 26 6.20 -11.51 5.90
C ASP A 26 6.75 -10.10 6.22
N VAL A 27 7.79 -9.65 5.50
CA VAL A 27 8.33 -8.29 5.64
C VAL A 27 7.33 -7.24 5.17
N ASP A 28 6.64 -7.51 4.06
CA ASP A 28 5.58 -6.64 3.56
C ASP A 28 4.43 -6.50 4.57
N LEU A 29 3.99 -7.64 5.12
CA LEU A 29 2.98 -7.67 6.17
C LEU A 29 3.42 -6.85 7.40
N GLN A 30 4.67 -6.97 7.83
CA GLN A 30 5.19 -6.18 8.95
C GLN A 30 5.14 -4.66 8.65
N ARG A 31 5.43 -4.25 7.41
CA ARG A 31 5.35 -2.83 7.00
C ARG A 31 3.92 -2.31 7.07
N TRP A 32 2.96 -3.13 6.64
CA TRP A 32 1.53 -2.85 6.80
C TRP A 32 1.14 -2.67 8.26
N LEU A 33 1.50 -3.62 9.12
CA LEU A 33 1.17 -3.57 10.54
C LEU A 33 1.88 -2.46 11.31
N SER A 34 2.93 -1.86 10.73
CA SER A 34 3.72 -0.80 11.35
C SER A 34 3.37 0.61 10.85
N ASP A 35 2.22 0.78 10.17
CA ASP A 35 1.79 2.02 9.51
C ASP A 35 2.89 2.68 8.66
N ARG A 36 3.74 1.85 8.02
CA ARG A 36 4.83 2.36 7.17
C ARG A 36 4.36 2.73 5.78
N TYR A 37 3.19 2.27 5.38
CA TYR A 37 2.54 2.70 4.13
C TYR A 37 1.77 3.99 4.39
N VAL A 38 2.51 5.09 4.52
CA VAL A 38 1.95 6.43 4.61
C VAL A 38 1.62 6.89 3.19
N VAL A 39 0.36 7.23 2.95
CA VAL A 39 -0.03 8.02 1.77
C VAL A 39 0.38 9.45 2.09
N PRO A 40 1.36 10.04 1.37
CA PRO A 40 1.66 11.45 1.56
C PRO A 40 0.39 12.25 1.29
N GLY A 41 -0.05 13.07 2.25
CA GLY A 41 -1.10 14.05 2.01
C GLY A 41 -0.64 14.94 0.86
N GLY A 42 -1.41 14.96 -0.23
CA GLY A 42 -1.23 15.97 -1.25
C GLY A 42 -1.42 17.35 -0.61
N GLN A 43 -0.77 18.36 -1.18
CA GLN A 43 -1.01 19.75 -0.83
C GLN A 43 -2.37 20.17 -1.40
N ASP A 44 -3.41 19.57 -0.86
CA ASP A 44 -4.82 19.79 -1.13
C ASP A 44 -5.57 19.35 0.14
N ASP A 45 -5.20 19.97 1.26
CA ASP A 45 -6.11 20.26 2.37
C ASP A 45 -7.23 21.22 1.89
N GLU A 46 -7.90 20.93 0.77
CA GLU A 46 -9.13 21.62 0.39
C GLU A 46 -10.28 20.85 1.02
N GLU A 47 -10.51 21.20 2.29
CA GLU A 47 -11.80 21.31 2.94
C GLU A 47 -12.88 20.37 2.37
N ASN A 48 -13.11 19.23 3.05
CA ASN A 48 -14.36 18.51 2.88
C ASN A 48 -15.48 19.48 3.31
N PRO A 49 -16.26 20.07 2.38
CA PRO A 49 -17.24 21.06 2.77
C PRO A 49 -18.29 20.35 3.61
N PRO A 50 -18.74 20.92 4.75
CA PRO A 50 -19.80 20.31 5.52
C PRO A 50 -21.02 20.10 4.61
N SER A 51 -21.50 18.86 4.53
CA SER A 51 -22.78 18.56 3.91
C SER A 51 -23.86 19.28 4.72
N THR A 52 -24.24 20.48 4.29
CA THR A 52 -25.46 21.12 4.81
C THR A 52 -26.63 20.37 4.22
N ASP A 53 -27.17 19.42 4.98
CA ASP A 53 -28.54 18.97 4.79
C ASP A 53 -29.44 20.20 4.99
N PHE A 54 -29.79 20.85 3.87
CA PHE A 54 -30.78 21.92 3.84
C PHE A 54 -32.12 21.32 4.23
N ASP A 55 -32.60 21.67 5.42
CA ASP A 55 -33.96 21.43 5.89
C ASP A 55 -34.99 21.85 4.83
N ASN A 56 -35.91 20.94 4.50
CA ASN A 56 -37.19 21.27 3.87
C ASN A 56 -38.36 20.62 4.61
#